data_AF-A0A090C2N3-F1
#
_entry.id   AF-A0A090C2N3-F1
#
_cell.length_a   1.000
_cell.length_b   1.000
_cell.length_c   1.000
_cell.angle_alpha   90.00
_cell.angle_beta   90.00
_cell.angle_gamma   90.00
#
_symmetry.space_group_name_H-M   'P 1'
#
loop_
_entity.id
_entity.type
_entity.pdbx_description
1 polymer ?
#
loop_
_entity_poly.entity_id
_entity_poly.type
_entity_poly.pdbx_seq_one_letter_code
_entity_poly.pdbx_strand_id
1 'polypeptide(L)'
;MNLKHDDKIILVFFGTNDINLLIPKKRGKGYLKQPIGHFNCPLSTLSRDIGYDFFGLDGFLKVQTGYINDKEEFTHQVVIPISEFYGYKWREVDTNTFFDILRTNLKSNR
;
A
#
# COMPACT_ATOMS: atom_id res chain seq x y z
N MET A 1 -12.96 -5.75 -22.38
CA MET A 1 -11.96 -4.74 -21.96
C MET A 1 -10.70 -5.51 -21.58
N ASN A 2 -9.65 -5.43 -22.41
CA ASN A 2 -8.51 -6.34 -22.38
C ASN A 2 -7.39 -5.68 -21.56
N LEU A 3 -7.20 -6.06 -20.30
CA LEU A 3 -6.14 -5.55 -19.43
C LEU A 3 -4.81 -6.15 -19.88
N LYS A 4 -4.18 -5.54 -20.91
CA LYS A 4 -2.78 -5.81 -21.22
C LYS A 4 -1.91 -5.42 -20.02
N HIS A 5 -0.84 -6.16 -19.80
CA HIS A 5 0.25 -5.82 -18.87
C HIS A 5 0.50 -4.30 -18.81
N ASP A 6 0.62 -3.72 -17.61
CA ASP A 6 1.54 -2.62 -17.26
C ASP A 6 1.03 -1.39 -16.48
N ASP A 7 -0.26 -1.27 -16.13
CA ASP A 7 -0.66 -0.31 -15.08
C ASP A 7 -0.76 -1.02 -13.72
N LYS A 8 0.35 -1.03 -12.96
CA LYS A 8 0.33 -1.47 -11.56
C LYS A 8 -0.44 -0.41 -10.76
N ILE A 9 -1.59 -0.81 -10.21
CA ILE A 9 -2.46 0.06 -9.39
C ILE A 9 -2.34 -0.36 -7.92
N ILE A 10 -2.01 0.59 -7.05
CA ILE A 10 -2.10 0.44 -5.60
C ILE A 10 -3.56 0.56 -5.18
N LEU A 11 -4.09 -0.43 -4.47
CA LEU A 11 -5.43 -0.33 -3.90
C LEU A 11 -5.37 0.26 -2.51
N VAL A 12 -6.20 1.23 -2.21
CA VAL A 12 -6.19 1.98 -0.95
C VAL A 12 -7.52 1.81 -0.24
N PHE A 13 -7.48 1.53 1.06
CA PHE A 13 -8.63 1.51 1.94
C PHE A 13 -8.35 2.40 3.15
N PHE A 14 -9.21 3.40 3.38
CA PHE A 14 -9.14 4.28 4.55
C PHE A 14 -9.90 3.66 5.71
N GLY A 15 -9.16 3.20 6.72
CA GLY A 15 -9.72 2.82 8.01
C GLY A 15 -9.99 4.04 8.89
N THR A 16 -10.44 3.79 10.12
CA THR A 16 -10.67 4.89 11.08
C THR A 16 -9.37 5.52 11.56
N ASN A 17 -8.31 4.71 11.74
CA ASN A 17 -7.05 5.16 12.36
C ASN A 17 -5.81 4.87 11.51
N ASP A 18 -6.03 4.40 10.29
CA ASP A 18 -4.98 3.83 9.45
C ASP A 18 -5.38 3.82 7.97
N ILE A 19 -4.36 3.86 7.12
CA ILE A 19 -4.50 3.72 5.67
C ILE A 19 -3.89 2.39 5.28
N ASN A 20 -4.69 1.54 4.63
CA ASN A 20 -4.27 0.22 4.17
C ASN A 20 -4.07 0.25 2.67
N LEU A 21 -2.94 -0.29 2.20
CA LEU A 21 -2.56 -0.30 0.81
C LEU A 21 -2.20 -1.72 0.34
N LEU A 22 -2.71 -2.12 -0.82
CA LEU A 22 -2.24 -3.30 -1.55
C LEU A 22 -1.38 -2.86 -2.73
N ILE A 23 -0.11 -3.25 -2.69
CA ILE A 23 0.92 -2.82 -3.64
C ILE A 23 1.26 -4.00 -4.55
N PRO A 24 1.03 -3.91 -5.88
CA PRO A 24 1.34 -4.97 -6.83
C PRO A 24 2.83 -5.31 -6.87
N LYS A 25 3.14 -6.61 -7.00
CA LYS A 25 4.54 -7.11 -7.08
C LYS A 25 5.20 -6.68 -8.40
N LYS A 26 6.51 -6.35 -8.37
CA LYS A 26 7.21 -5.87 -9.57
C LYS A 26 7.46 -7.00 -10.61
N ARG A 27 7.76 -8.24 -10.19
CA ARG A 27 7.89 -9.50 -10.98
C ARG A 27 7.75 -10.74 -10.04
N GLY A 28 7.02 -11.79 -10.42
CA GLY A 28 6.96 -13.08 -9.67
C GLY A 28 6.47 -12.99 -8.21
N LYS A 29 6.55 -14.10 -7.45
CA LYS A 29 6.13 -14.21 -6.03
C LYS A 29 7.14 -13.50 -5.09
N GLY A 30 6.72 -12.47 -4.33
CA GLY A 30 7.42 -11.84 -3.18
C GLY A 30 6.95 -10.39 -2.88
N TYR A 31 7.04 -9.93 -1.62
CA TYR A 31 6.27 -8.79 -1.04
C TYR A 31 6.96 -7.41 -1.14
N LEU A 32 6.58 -6.40 -0.32
CA LEU A 32 7.26 -5.08 -0.21
C LEU A 32 8.76 -5.25 -0.51
N LYS A 33 9.34 -4.35 -1.33
CA LYS A 33 10.70 -4.50 -1.88
C LYS A 33 11.72 -5.00 -0.84
N GLN A 34 11.53 -4.61 0.43
CA GLN A 34 11.99 -5.30 1.65
C GLN A 34 10.93 -5.19 2.77
N PRO A 35 10.87 -6.13 3.74
CA PRO A 35 10.07 -5.96 4.96
C PRO A 35 10.48 -4.69 5.71
N ILE A 36 9.52 -4.05 6.38
CA ILE A 36 9.82 -2.92 7.27
C ILE A 36 10.51 -3.46 8.52
N GLY A 37 11.64 -2.86 8.90
CA GLY A 37 12.53 -3.36 9.98
C GLY A 37 13.81 -4.04 9.48
N HIS A 38 13.97 -4.25 8.16
CA HIS A 38 15.24 -4.69 7.60
C HIS A 38 16.24 -3.52 7.42
N PHE A 39 17.53 -3.78 7.61
CA PHE A 39 18.59 -2.77 7.47
C PHE A 39 18.55 -2.15 6.06
N ASN A 40 18.53 -0.81 5.96
CA ASN A 40 18.42 -0.04 4.71
C ASN A 40 17.13 -0.23 3.89
N CYS A 41 15.97 -0.41 4.53
CA CYS A 41 14.68 -0.41 3.84
C CYS A 41 14.29 1.01 3.37
N PRO A 42 14.14 1.31 2.06
CA PRO A 42 13.82 2.67 1.61
C PRO A 42 12.45 3.18 2.07
N LEU A 43 11.49 2.28 2.34
CA LEU A 43 10.21 2.65 2.98
C LEU A 43 10.40 3.21 4.39
N SER A 44 11.46 2.82 5.11
CA SER A 44 11.74 3.40 6.44
C SER A 44 12.21 4.84 6.37
N THR A 45 12.75 5.27 5.23
CA THR A 45 13.09 6.68 4.99
C THR A 45 11.83 7.44 4.64
N LEU A 46 11.03 6.92 3.69
CA LEU A 46 9.74 7.51 3.33
C LEU A 46 8.78 7.65 4.54
N SER A 47 8.71 6.63 5.40
CA SER A 47 7.92 6.67 6.65
C SER A 47 8.39 7.80 7.58
N ARG A 48 9.70 8.02 7.70
CA ARG A 48 10.27 9.14 8.46
C ARG A 48 9.96 10.49 7.83
N ASP A 49 10.04 10.59 6.50
CA ASP A 49 9.78 11.83 5.78
C ASP A 49 8.30 12.24 5.84
N ILE A 50 7.39 11.26 5.79
CA ILE A 50 5.94 11.46 5.90
C ILE A 50 5.51 11.65 7.37
N GLY A 51 6.26 11.08 8.33
CA GLY A 51 5.98 11.20 9.76
C GLY A 51 4.97 10.19 10.31
N TYR A 52 4.73 9.08 9.62
CA TYR A 52 3.84 8.00 10.09
C TYR A 52 4.55 6.65 10.16
N ASP A 53 4.13 5.83 11.12
CA ASP A 53 4.62 4.47 11.27
C ASP A 53 4.02 3.55 10.22
N PHE A 54 4.90 2.82 9.53
CA PHE A 54 4.50 1.89 8.48
C PHE A 54 4.69 0.45 8.96
N PHE A 55 3.72 -0.41 8.67
CA PHE A 55 3.76 -1.84 8.95
C PHE A 55 3.39 -2.60 7.70
N GLY A 56 4.15 -3.61 7.31
CA GLY A 56 3.80 -4.33 6.11
C GLY A 56 4.63 -5.56 5.83
N LEU A 57 3.97 -6.47 5.15
CA LEU A 57 4.45 -7.72 4.59
C LEU A 57 3.55 -7.99 3.38
N ASP A 58 3.60 -9.09 2.66
CA ASP A 58 2.39 -9.50 1.94
C ASP A 58 2.09 -8.79 0.58
N GLY A 59 2.77 -7.68 0.27
CA GLY A 59 2.24 -6.68 -0.67
C GLY A 59 1.13 -5.83 -0.03
N PHE A 60 0.97 -5.96 1.28
CA PHE A 60 0.12 -5.20 2.16
C PHE A 60 0.97 -4.20 2.95
N LEU A 61 0.52 -2.96 2.99
CA LEU A 61 1.14 -1.90 3.77
C LEU A 61 0.04 -1.21 4.58
N LYS A 62 0.25 -1.09 5.88
CA LYS A 62 -0.57 -0.33 6.80
C LYS A 62 0.21 0.89 7.24
N VAL A 63 -0.39 2.07 7.13
CA VAL A 63 0.15 3.33 7.65
C VAL A 63 -0.70 3.74 8.83
N GLN A 64 -0.08 3.87 10.01
CA GLN A 64 -0.78 4.28 11.22
C GLN A 64 -0.79 5.81 11.30
N THR A 65 -1.95 6.39 11.00
CA THR A 65 -2.14 7.85 10.91
C THR A 65 -2.75 8.46 12.16
N GLY A 66 -3.31 7.63 13.05
CA GLY A 66 -4.30 8.12 14.01
C GLY A 66 -5.62 8.44 13.31
N TYR A 67 -6.54 9.09 14.02
CA TYR A 67 -7.90 9.32 13.54
C TYR A 67 -7.92 10.09 12.22
N ILE A 68 -8.55 9.49 11.21
CA ILE A 68 -8.70 10.08 9.88
C ILE A 68 -9.97 10.94 9.88
N ASN A 69 -9.78 12.26 9.98
CA ASN A 69 -10.85 13.26 9.90
C ASN A 69 -10.92 13.96 8.54
N ASP A 70 -9.80 14.03 7.80
CA ASP A 70 -9.72 14.61 6.47
C ASP A 70 -9.00 13.67 5.49
N LYS A 71 -9.80 12.94 4.73
CA LYS A 71 -9.29 11.97 3.76
C LYS A 71 -8.50 12.61 2.62
N GLU A 72 -8.80 13.85 2.23
CA GLU A 72 -8.08 14.54 1.17
C GLU A 72 -6.67 14.90 1.63
N GLU A 73 -6.55 15.46 2.84
CA GLU A 73 -5.26 15.73 3.48
C GLU A 73 -4.38 14.46 3.56
N PHE A 74 -4.94 13.37 4.06
CA PHE A 74 -4.24 12.10 4.17
C PHE A 74 -3.88 11.47 2.81
N THR A 75 -4.68 11.75 1.77
CA THR A 75 -4.34 11.34 0.40
C THR A 75 -3.07 12.05 -0.07
N HIS A 76 -2.97 13.36 0.17
CA HIS A 76 -1.81 14.16 -0.20
C HIS A 76 -0.57 13.83 0.64
N GLN A 77 -0.73 13.60 1.93
CA GLN A 77 0.39 13.33 2.84
C GLN A 77 0.93 11.89 2.74
N VAL A 78 0.06 10.91 2.44
CA VAL A 78 0.42 9.49 2.53
C VAL A 78 0.30 8.79 1.19
N VAL A 79 -0.88 8.83 0.57
CA VAL A 79 -1.18 7.99 -0.60
C VAL A 79 -0.37 8.43 -1.82
N ILE A 80 -0.32 9.73 -2.10
CA ILE A 80 0.43 10.27 -3.24
C ILE A 80 1.94 9.99 -3.10
N PRO A 81 2.61 10.30 -1.98
CA PRO A 81 4.03 9.98 -1.81
C PRO A 81 4.36 8.50 -1.96
N ILE A 82 3.51 7.60 -1.46
CA ILE A 82 3.69 6.15 -1.65
C ILE A 82 3.50 5.77 -3.13
N SER A 83 2.45 6.28 -3.78
CA SER A 83 2.18 6.07 -5.20
C SER A 83 3.37 6.49 -6.08
N GLU A 84 3.95 7.67 -5.82
CA GLU A 84 5.13 8.19 -6.51
C GLU A 84 6.38 7.36 -6.23
N PHE A 85 6.61 6.96 -4.98
CA PHE A 85 7.73 6.11 -4.59
C PHE A 85 7.77 4.78 -5.38
N TYR A 86 6.60 4.19 -5.65
CA TYR A 86 6.49 2.98 -6.47
C TYR A 86 6.41 3.24 -7.97
N GLY A 87 6.07 4.46 -8.38
CA GLY A 87 5.73 4.82 -9.76
C GLY A 87 4.44 4.16 -10.26
N TYR A 88 3.50 3.90 -9.35
CA TYR A 88 2.24 3.18 -9.60
C TYR A 88 1.08 4.13 -9.42
N LYS A 89 0.02 3.98 -10.24
CA LYS A 89 -1.26 4.68 -9.99
C LYS A 89 -1.89 4.12 -8.71
N TRP A 90 -2.86 4.83 -8.15
CA TRP A 90 -3.63 4.33 -7.02
C TRP A 90 -5.13 4.43 -7.27
N ARG A 91 -5.89 3.62 -6.54
CA ARG A 91 -7.35 3.64 -6.55
C ARG A 91 -7.86 3.24 -5.17
N GLU A 92 -8.79 4.03 -4.66
CA GLU A 92 -9.51 3.67 -3.45
C GLU A 92 -10.52 2.53 -3.69
N VAL A 93 -10.67 1.65 -2.71
CA VAL A 93 -11.65 0.57 -2.67
C VAL A 93 -12.30 0.51 -1.29
N ASP A 94 -13.51 -0.05 -1.22
CA ASP A 94 -14.17 -0.35 0.04
C ASP A 94 -13.48 -1.50 0.80
N THR A 95 -13.84 -1.64 2.07
CA THR A 95 -13.30 -2.65 2.99
C THR A 95 -13.45 -4.08 2.45
N ASN A 96 -14.61 -4.44 1.90
CA ASN A 96 -14.89 -5.81 1.44
C ASN A 96 -14.02 -6.13 0.22
N THR A 97 -14.03 -5.24 -0.77
CA THR A 97 -13.20 -5.34 -1.96
C THR A 97 -11.72 -5.46 -1.60
N PHE A 98 -11.23 -4.66 -0.65
CA PHE A 98 -9.85 -4.72 -0.19
C PHE A 98 -9.47 -6.11 0.37
N PHE A 99 -10.25 -6.61 1.33
CA PHE A 99 -9.93 -7.87 1.99
C PHE A 99 -10.13 -9.09 1.10
N ASP A 100 -11.08 -9.05 0.16
CA ASP A 100 -11.29 -10.14 -0.79
C ASP A 100 -10.12 -10.28 -1.78
N ILE A 101 -9.59 -9.15 -2.25
CA ILE A 101 -8.39 -9.14 -3.10
C ILE A 101 -7.16 -9.60 -2.32
N LEU A 102 -6.97 -9.12 -1.08
CA LEU A 102 -5.87 -9.55 -0.22
C LEU A 102 -5.89 -11.07 -0.01
N ARG A 103 -7.04 -11.64 0.36
CA ARG A 103 -7.20 -13.10 0.56
C ARG A 103 -6.89 -13.90 -0.70
N THR A 104 -7.36 -13.43 -1.85
CA THR A 104 -7.14 -14.09 -3.14
C THR A 104 -5.65 -14.13 -3.48
N ASN A 105 -4.95 -13.00 -3.30
CA ASN A 105 -3.52 -12.90 -3.56
C ASN A 105 -2.66 -13.75 -2.62
N LEU A 106 -3.07 -13.91 -1.35
CA LEU A 106 -2.39 -14.79 -0.40
C LEU A 106 -2.56 -16.27 -0.77
N LYS A 107 -3.76 -16.69 -1.21
CA LYS A 107 -4.02 -18.08 -1.64
C LYS A 107 -3.22 -18.47 -2.89
N SER A 108 -3.07 -17.56 -3.84
CA SER A 108 -2.29 -17.82 -5.07
C SER A 108 -0.78 -17.96 -4.84
N ASN A 109 -0.27 -17.56 -3.66
CA ASN A 109 1.16 -17.70 -3.31
C ASN A 109 1.51 -19.02 -2.61
N ARG A 110 0.52 -19.83 -2.21
CA ARG A 110 0.75 -21.26 -1.87
C ARG A 110 0.93 -22.10 -3.14
#